data_AF-M7SVC5-F1
#
_entry.id   AF-M7SVC5-F1
#
_cell.length_a   1.000
_cell.length_b   1.000
_cell.length_c   1.000
_cell.angle_alpha   90.00
_cell.angle_beta   90.00
_cell.angle_gamma   90.00
#
_symmetry.space_group_name_H-M   'P 1'
#
loop_
_entity.id
_entity.type
_entity.pdbx_description
1 polymer ?
#
loop_
_entity_poly.entity_id
_entity_poly.type
_entity_poly.pdbx_seq_one_letter_code
_entity_poly.pdbx_strand_id
1 'polypeptide(L)'
;MAILSIIFVGMRFYARHLKKAGFKWDDWLILTCLLTMLGTDILAICALAGDPSGPEAATVATDTHEYTAANVRYTKLSYISTVLYFTIASTMKLSILLMYNRLFSVSRSFRRQIAILFGIVIGFWIGCTVANLLDCIPIEYTWINSLADPRYCFNYNIFWFSSGICEAFIDVMIIMLPVRVVLGLQLNRKQKIAVSSVFLLGAL
;
A
#
# COMPACT_ATOMS: atom_id res chain seq x y z
N MET A 1 -2.77 -11.28 9.43
CA MET A 1 -2.73 -9.81 9.52
C MET A 1 -4.11 -9.15 9.53
N ALA A 2 -5.08 -9.60 8.72
CA ALA A 2 -6.41 -8.99 8.62
C ALA A 2 -7.14 -8.76 9.97
N ILE A 3 -7.12 -9.75 10.87
CA ILE A 3 -7.78 -9.65 12.19
C ILE A 3 -7.21 -8.47 13.01
N LEU A 4 -5.89 -8.32 13.04
CA LEU A 4 -5.23 -7.20 13.73
C LEU A 4 -5.66 -5.86 13.11
N SER A 5 -5.63 -5.75 11.78
CA SER A 5 -6.05 -4.53 11.08
C SER A 5 -7.49 -4.14 11.40
N ILE A 6 -8.42 -5.11 11.42
CA ILE A 6 -9.83 -4.87 11.80
C ILE A 6 -9.92 -4.32 13.23
N ILE A 7 -9.19 -4.94 14.17
CA ILE A 7 -9.17 -4.50 15.58
C ILE A 7 -8.61 -3.08 15.70
N PHE A 8 -7.50 -2.77 15.05
CA PHE A 8 -6.88 -1.45 15.11
C PHE A 8 -7.76 -0.35 14.51
N VAL A 9 -8.39 -0.61 13.36
CA VAL A 9 -9.33 0.32 12.74
C VAL A 9 -10.56 0.51 13.63
N GLY A 10 -11.13 -0.57 14.16
CA GLY A 10 -12.25 -0.51 15.12
C GLY A 10 -11.90 0.31 16.36
N MET A 11 -10.72 0.10 16.93
CA MET A 11 -10.23 0.87 18.08
C MET A 11 -10.04 2.36 17.74
N ARG A 12 -9.59 2.69 16.53
CA ARG A 12 -9.47 4.10 16.07
C ARG A 12 -10.82 4.79 16.01
N PHE A 13 -11.83 4.14 15.43
CA PHE A 13 -13.21 4.67 15.39
C PHE A 13 -13.79 4.81 16.81
N TYR A 14 -13.60 3.80 17.66
CA TYR A 14 -14.06 3.82 19.05
C TYR A 14 -13.40 4.96 19.85
N ALA A 15 -12.07 5.12 19.77
CA ALA A 15 -11.34 6.19 20.44
C ALA A 15 -11.78 7.58 19.97
N ARG A 16 -12.14 7.74 18.69
CA ARG A 16 -12.67 9.00 18.16
C ARG A 16 -14.09 9.29 18.62
N HIS A 17 -14.92 8.25 18.72
CA HIS A 17 -16.25 8.36 19.28
C HIS A 17 -16.20 8.83 20.73
N LEU A 18 -15.34 8.21 21.56
CA LEU A 18 -15.11 8.61 22.95
C LEU A 18 -14.62 10.06 23.09
N LYS A 19 -13.73 10.51 22.19
CA LYS A 19 -13.20 11.89 22.19
C LYS A 19 -14.13 12.92 21.55
N LYS A 20 -15.32 12.53 21.08
CA LYS A 20 -16.27 13.39 20.32
C LYS A 20 -15.59 14.20 19.21
N ALA A 21 -14.56 13.63 18.59
CA ALA A 21 -13.62 14.37 17.75
C ALA A 21 -14.10 14.56 16.29
N GLY A 22 -15.29 14.05 15.96
CA GLY A 22 -15.86 13.97 14.62
C GLY A 22 -15.12 13.00 13.68
N PHE A 23 -15.85 12.44 12.71
CA PHE A 23 -15.26 11.68 11.61
C PHE A 23 -14.72 12.64 10.55
N LYS A 24 -13.54 12.33 10.01
CA LYS A 24 -12.85 13.15 9.00
C LYS A 24 -12.37 12.28 7.85
N TRP A 25 -11.89 12.91 6.77
CA TRP A 25 -11.38 12.24 5.56
C TRP A 25 -10.34 11.14 5.85
N ASP A 26 -9.45 11.35 6.82
CA ASP A 26 -8.49 10.34 7.27
C ASP A 26 -9.14 9.04 7.79
N ASP A 27 -10.32 9.12 8.42
CA ASP A 27 -11.05 7.95 8.91
C ASP A 27 -11.73 7.18 7.77
N TRP A 28 -12.13 7.89 6.71
CA TRP A 28 -12.67 7.24 5.51
C TRP A 28 -11.57 6.57 4.70
N LEU A 29 -10.41 7.21 4.55
CA LEU A 29 -9.26 6.61 3.85
C LEU A 29 -8.80 5.32 4.53
N ILE A 30 -8.72 5.28 5.86
CA ILE A 30 -8.32 4.05 6.55
C ILE A 30 -9.38 2.95 6.46
N LEU A 31 -10.67 3.31 6.40
CA LEU A 31 -11.75 2.35 6.15
C LEU A 31 -11.69 1.79 4.72
N THR A 32 -11.48 2.65 3.72
CA THR A 32 -11.28 2.24 2.33
C THR A 32 -10.07 1.33 2.20
N CYS A 33 -8.96 1.64 2.89
CA CYS A 33 -7.77 0.80 2.97
C CYS A 33 -8.09 -0.58 3.56
N LEU A 34 -8.88 -0.65 4.63
CA LEU A 34 -9.29 -1.93 5.23
C LEU A 34 -10.16 -2.75 4.28
N LEU A 35 -11.14 -2.13 3.64
CA LEU A 35 -12.06 -2.80 2.71
C LEU A 35 -11.32 -3.34 1.48
N THR A 36 -10.42 -2.54 0.91
CA THR A 36 -9.60 -2.95 -0.24
C THR A 36 -8.64 -4.08 0.14
N MET A 37 -8.04 -4.04 1.34
CA MET A 37 -7.19 -5.12 1.86
C MET A 37 -7.96 -6.44 2.06
N LEU A 38 -9.16 -6.38 2.64
CA LEU A 38 -10.02 -7.57 2.76
C LEU A 38 -10.43 -8.10 1.38
N GLY A 39 -10.69 -7.20 0.42
CA GLY A 39 -10.94 -7.56 -0.97
C GLY A 39 -9.78 -8.33 -1.59
N THR A 40 -8.54 -7.86 -1.42
CA THR A 40 -7.35 -8.56 -1.93
C THR A 40 -7.15 -9.92 -1.26
N ASP A 41 -7.41 -10.04 0.04
CA ASP A 41 -7.32 -11.33 0.76
C ASP A 41 -8.34 -12.34 0.20
N ILE A 42 -9.58 -11.91 -0.05
CA ILE A 42 -10.62 -12.74 -0.64
C ILE A 42 -10.24 -13.16 -2.07
N LEU A 43 -9.74 -12.22 -2.89
CA LEU A 43 -9.30 -12.52 -4.26
C LEU A 43 -8.19 -13.57 -4.27
N ALA A 44 -7.21 -13.47 -3.37
CA ALA A 44 -6.14 -14.44 -3.23
C ALA A 44 -6.67 -15.84 -2.85
N ILE A 45 -7.61 -15.91 -1.90
CA ILE A 45 -8.26 -17.18 -1.50
C ILE A 45 -9.03 -17.78 -2.69
N CYS A 46 -9.80 -16.96 -3.43
CA CYS A 46 -10.55 -17.42 -4.59
C CYS A 46 -9.63 -17.90 -5.73
N ALA A 47 -8.44 -17.28 -5.89
CA ALA A 47 -7.46 -17.69 -6.88
C ALA A 47 -6.89 -19.08 -6.55
N LEU A 48 -6.48 -19.29 -5.29
CA LEU A 48 -5.92 -20.55 -4.80
C LEU A 48 -6.96 -21.68 -4.73
N ALA A 49 -8.22 -21.36 -4.42
CA ALA A 49 -9.30 -22.35 -4.40
C ALA A 49 -9.65 -22.87 -5.81
N GLY A 50 -9.40 -22.07 -6.85
CA GLY A 50 -9.58 -22.48 -8.24
C GLY A 50 -8.40 -23.31 -8.76
N ASP A 51 -7.17 -22.92 -8.41
CA ASP A 51 -5.96 -23.62 -8.79
C ASP A 51 -4.88 -23.49 -7.70
N PRO A 52 -4.64 -24.54 -6.89
CA PRO A 52 -3.59 -24.54 -5.88
C PRO A 52 -2.18 -24.43 -6.48
N SER A 53 -1.99 -24.83 -7.74
CA SER A 53 -0.71 -24.78 -8.46
C SER A 53 -0.48 -23.46 -9.21
N GLY A 54 -1.47 -22.55 -9.19
CA GLY A 54 -1.39 -21.24 -9.85
C GLY A 54 -0.13 -20.42 -9.50
N PRO A 55 0.35 -20.36 -8.24
CA PRO A 55 1.58 -19.66 -7.90
C PRO A 55 2.83 -20.25 -8.58
N GLU A 56 2.91 -21.58 -8.67
CA GLU A 56 4.03 -22.27 -9.32
C GLU A 56 3.99 -22.01 -10.82
N ALA A 57 2.82 -22.18 -11.44
CA ALA A 57 2.61 -21.90 -12.86
C ALA A 57 2.89 -20.44 -13.25
N ALA A 58 2.63 -19.49 -12.34
CA ALA A 58 2.91 -18.06 -12.56
C ALA A 58 4.41 -17.70 -12.49
N THR A 59 5.28 -18.61 -11.99
CA THR A 59 6.73 -18.38 -11.87
C THR A 59 7.57 -19.12 -12.91
N VAL A 60 6.96 -20.05 -13.65
CA VAL A 60 7.65 -20.80 -14.71
C VAL A 60 7.85 -19.91 -15.94
N ALA A 61 9.10 -19.49 -16.17
CA ALA A 61 9.51 -18.71 -17.32
C ALA A 61 9.94 -19.62 -18.49
N THR A 62 9.02 -20.44 -19.00
CA THR A 62 9.31 -21.35 -20.12
C THR A 62 8.27 -21.16 -21.23
N ASP A 63 8.74 -20.83 -22.44
CA ASP A 63 7.91 -20.66 -23.66
C ASP A 63 7.02 -21.88 -23.99
N THR A 64 7.33 -23.05 -23.42
CA THR A 64 6.64 -24.32 -23.69
C THR A 64 5.57 -24.68 -22.66
N HIS A 65 5.31 -23.83 -21.65
CA HIS A 65 4.29 -24.13 -20.65
C HIS A 65 2.90 -23.81 -21.22
N GLU A 66 2.06 -24.83 -21.37
CA GLU A 66 0.70 -24.65 -21.88
C GLU A 66 -0.18 -24.11 -20.74
N TYR A 67 -0.57 -22.83 -20.82
CA TYR A 67 -1.39 -22.20 -19.79
C TYR A 67 -2.82 -22.76 -19.81
N THR A 68 -3.14 -23.59 -18.82
CA THR A 68 -4.51 -24.04 -18.55
C THR A 68 -5.43 -22.85 -18.21
N ALA A 69 -6.73 -22.96 -18.50
CA ALA A 69 -7.72 -21.95 -18.13
C ALA A 69 -7.72 -21.57 -16.63
N ALA A 70 -7.30 -22.50 -15.76
CA ALA A 70 -7.15 -22.30 -14.34
C ALA A 70 -5.95 -21.38 -14.00
N ASN A 71 -4.79 -21.57 -14.65
CA ASN A 71 -3.62 -20.68 -14.56
C ASN A 71 -3.96 -19.25 -15.02
N VAL A 72 -4.66 -19.12 -16.15
CA VAL A 72 -5.10 -17.81 -16.66
C VAL A 72 -6.02 -17.09 -15.65
N ARG A 73 -6.92 -17.84 -14.99
CA ARG A 73 -7.79 -17.28 -13.94
C ARG A 73 -6.98 -16.82 -12.73
N TYR A 74 -6.00 -17.60 -12.30
CA TYR A 74 -5.09 -17.22 -11.21
C TYR A 74 -4.35 -15.92 -11.53
N THR A 75 -3.71 -15.83 -12.70
CA THR A 75 -2.96 -14.64 -13.11
C THR A 75 -3.84 -13.40 -13.19
N LYS A 76 -5.09 -13.55 -13.67
CA LYS A 76 -6.10 -12.47 -13.67
C LYS A 76 -6.42 -11.93 -12.27
N LEU A 77 -6.64 -12.82 -11.32
CA LEU A 77 -6.94 -12.43 -9.95
C LEU A 77 -5.70 -11.82 -9.26
N SER A 78 -4.51 -12.37 -9.49
CA SER A 78 -3.24 -11.86 -8.97
C SER A 78 -2.89 -10.47 -9.50
N TYR A 79 -3.18 -10.20 -10.77
CA TYR A 79 -3.02 -8.87 -11.36
C TYR A 79 -3.94 -7.83 -10.70
N ILE A 80 -5.22 -8.15 -10.54
CA ILE A 80 -6.17 -7.25 -9.85
C ILE A 80 -5.68 -6.96 -8.43
N SER A 81 -5.20 -7.99 -7.72
CA SER A 81 -4.64 -7.82 -6.38
C SER A 81 -3.42 -6.90 -6.35
N THR A 82 -2.58 -6.93 -7.39
CA THR A 82 -1.40 -6.07 -7.50
C THR A 82 -1.78 -4.60 -7.74
N VAL A 83 -2.79 -4.34 -8.58
CA VAL A 83 -3.33 -2.97 -8.75
C VAL A 83 -3.89 -2.44 -7.43
N LEU A 84 -4.62 -3.27 -6.70
CA LEU A 84 -5.18 -2.91 -5.40
C LEU A 84 -4.09 -2.68 -4.34
N TYR A 85 -2.99 -3.44 -4.38
CA TYR A 85 -1.86 -3.30 -3.46
C TYR A 85 -1.31 -1.87 -3.43
N PHE A 86 -1.02 -1.27 -4.59
CA PHE A 86 -0.48 0.09 -4.64
C PHE A 86 -1.48 1.11 -4.05
N THR A 87 -2.78 0.87 -4.22
CA THR A 87 -3.84 1.70 -3.65
C THR A 87 -3.88 1.60 -2.13
N ILE A 88 -3.79 0.37 -1.58
CA ILE A 88 -3.73 0.11 -0.14
C ILE A 88 -2.49 0.79 0.45
N ALA A 89 -1.32 0.50 -0.12
CA ALA A 89 -0.02 1.00 0.32
C ALA A 89 0.03 2.53 0.35
N SER A 90 -0.54 3.19 -0.66
CA SER A 90 -0.53 4.65 -0.76
C SER A 90 -1.56 5.29 0.16
N THR A 91 -2.78 4.72 0.24
CA THR A 91 -3.85 5.24 1.11
C THR A 91 -3.46 5.19 2.59
N MET A 92 -2.77 4.12 3.01
CA MET A 92 -2.22 4.00 4.37
C MET A 92 -1.23 5.14 4.68
N LYS A 93 -0.28 5.39 3.79
CA LYS A 93 0.73 6.47 3.92
C LYS A 93 0.07 7.85 3.97
N LEU A 94 -0.95 8.10 3.13
CA LEU A 94 -1.70 9.35 3.12
C LEU A 94 -2.48 9.56 4.44
N SER A 95 -3.08 8.52 5.03
CA SER A 95 -3.72 8.60 6.35
C SER A 95 -2.71 9.00 7.44
N ILE A 96 -1.51 8.40 7.46
CA ILE A 96 -0.45 8.75 8.40
C ILE A 96 -0.04 10.23 8.24
N LEU A 97 0.18 10.69 7.01
CA LEU A 97 0.54 12.08 6.72
C LEU A 97 -0.54 13.08 7.16
N LEU A 98 -1.82 12.76 6.93
CA LEU A 98 -2.94 13.58 7.41
C LEU A 98 -3.01 13.63 8.94
N MET A 99 -2.76 12.49 9.60
CA MET A 99 -2.67 12.42 11.05
C MET A 99 -1.51 13.28 11.59
N TYR A 100 -0.33 13.23 10.96
CA TYR A 100 0.81 14.07 11.33
C TYR A 100 0.51 15.55 11.12
N ASN A 101 -0.11 15.91 10.01
CA ASN A 101 -0.52 17.29 9.75
C ASN A 101 -1.45 17.80 10.85
N ARG A 102 -2.39 16.97 11.30
CA ARG A 102 -3.31 17.33 12.39
C ARG A 102 -2.60 17.49 13.73
N LEU A 103 -1.70 16.57 14.07
CA LEU A 103 -1.04 16.55 15.38
C LEU A 103 0.03 17.64 15.51
N PHE A 104 0.80 17.89 14.46
CA PHE A 104 2.01 18.72 14.48
C PHE A 104 1.91 19.94 13.55
N SER A 105 0.71 20.51 13.37
CA SER A 105 0.47 21.73 12.55
C SER A 105 1.13 23.02 13.08
N VAL A 106 2.25 22.90 13.78
CA VAL A 106 2.98 23.91 14.57
C VAL A 106 3.73 24.91 13.67
N SER A 107 4.24 24.50 12.49
CA SER A 107 5.01 25.40 11.61
C SER A 107 4.63 25.30 10.12
N ARG A 108 4.75 26.43 9.39
CA ARG A 108 4.53 26.46 7.92
C ARG A 108 5.51 25.57 7.18
N SER A 109 6.75 25.45 7.66
CA SER A 109 7.77 24.57 7.06
C SER A 109 7.37 23.10 7.15
N PHE A 110 6.82 22.67 8.29
CA PHE A 110 6.34 21.30 8.48
C PHE A 110 5.15 20.97 7.57
N ARG A 111 4.19 21.89 7.43
CA ARG A 111 3.06 21.72 6.49
C ARG A 111 3.53 21.57 5.04
N ARG A 112 4.57 22.32 4.65
CA ARG A 112 5.17 22.20 3.31
C ARG A 112 5.83 20.83 3.11
N GLN A 113 6.57 20.32 4.10
CA GLN A 113 7.18 18.99 4.03
C GLN A 113 6.12 17.89 3.89
N ILE A 114 5.02 17.97 4.64
CA ILE A 114 3.90 17.03 4.49
C ILE A 114 3.28 17.13 3.10
N ALA A 115 3.03 18.34 2.58
CA ALA A 115 2.44 18.53 1.27
C ALA A 115 3.34 17.94 0.16
N ILE A 116 4.66 18.09 0.26
CA ILE A 116 5.62 17.49 -0.67
C ILE A 116 5.54 15.96 -0.60
N LEU A 117 5.58 15.36 0.59
CA LEU A 117 5.46 13.90 0.73
C LEU A 117 4.12 13.37 0.27
N PHE A 118 3.04 14.12 0.49
CA PHE A 118 1.72 13.79 -0.02
C PHE A 118 1.72 13.70 -1.56
N GLY A 119 2.36 14.67 -2.22
CA GLY A 119 2.59 14.64 -3.67
C GLY A 119 3.45 13.47 -4.13
N ILE A 120 4.54 13.14 -3.39
CA ILE A 120 5.41 12.00 -3.70
C ILE A 120 4.64 10.68 -3.61
N VAL A 121 3.84 10.47 -2.55
CA VAL A 121 3.04 9.26 -2.37
C VAL A 121 2.00 9.11 -3.48
N ILE A 122 1.31 10.19 -3.86
CA ILE A 122 0.35 10.16 -4.97
C ILE A 122 1.05 9.91 -6.31
N GLY A 123 2.19 10.56 -6.55
CA GLY A 123 2.98 10.35 -7.77
C GLY A 123 3.47 8.92 -7.89
N PHE A 124 3.95 8.33 -6.79
CA PHE A 124 4.32 6.92 -6.71
C PHE A 124 3.13 6.01 -6.97
N TRP A 125 1.99 6.26 -6.34
CA TRP A 125 0.75 5.51 -6.56
C TRP A 125 0.33 5.49 -8.03
N ILE A 126 0.23 6.67 -8.65
CA ILE A 126 -0.17 6.81 -10.06
C ILE A 126 0.86 6.13 -10.95
N GLY A 127 2.16 6.38 -10.73
CA GLY A 127 3.24 5.82 -11.53
C GLY A 127 3.26 4.29 -11.51
N CYS A 128 3.22 3.68 -10.32
CA CYS A 128 3.19 2.22 -10.17
C CYS A 128 1.89 1.61 -10.68
N THR A 129 0.74 2.26 -10.46
CA THR A 129 -0.54 1.77 -10.98
C THR A 129 -0.56 1.78 -12.50
N VAL A 130 -0.14 2.89 -13.12
CA VAL A 130 -0.07 2.99 -14.60
C VAL A 130 0.95 2.02 -15.17
N ALA A 131 2.13 1.88 -14.55
CA ALA A 131 3.14 0.92 -14.98
C ALA A 131 2.62 -0.52 -14.88
N ASN A 132 1.90 -0.87 -13.81
CA ASN A 132 1.30 -2.18 -13.67
C ASN A 132 0.15 -2.41 -14.67
N LEU A 133 -0.63 -1.37 -14.98
CA LEU A 133 -1.70 -1.45 -15.99
C LEU A 133 -1.17 -1.61 -17.41
N LEU A 134 0.07 -1.19 -17.64
CA LEU A 134 0.77 -1.22 -18.92
C LEU A 134 1.99 -2.15 -18.86
N ASP A 135 1.90 -3.21 -18.04
CA ASP A 135 3.00 -4.16 -17.85
C ASP A 135 3.36 -4.92 -19.13
N CYS A 136 2.33 -5.21 -19.94
CA CYS A 136 2.44 -5.74 -21.28
C CYS A 136 1.56 -4.98 -22.28
N ILE A 137 2.04 -4.86 -23.53
CA ILE A 137 1.28 -4.33 -24.66
C ILE A 137 1.34 -5.32 -25.82
N PRO A 138 0.22 -5.97 -26.22
CA PRO A 138 -1.12 -5.88 -25.64
C PRO A 138 -1.27 -6.64 -24.30
N ILE A 139 -2.24 -6.20 -23.47
CA ILE A 139 -2.50 -6.73 -22.11
C ILE A 139 -2.83 -8.24 -22.07
N GLU A 140 -3.15 -8.84 -23.21
CA GLU A 140 -3.43 -10.28 -23.30
C GLU A 140 -2.19 -11.13 -22.96
N TYR A 141 -0.99 -10.60 -23.24
CA TYR A 141 0.27 -11.28 -22.91
C TYR A 141 0.53 -11.35 -21.40
N THR A 142 -0.06 -10.46 -20.61
CA THR A 142 0.02 -10.50 -19.13
C THR A 142 -0.51 -11.82 -18.56
N TRP A 143 -1.49 -12.45 -19.24
CA TRP A 143 -2.13 -13.67 -18.74
C TRP A 143 -1.51 -14.97 -19.22
N ILE A 144 -0.84 -14.92 -20.38
CA ILE A 144 -0.43 -16.12 -21.13
C ILE A 144 1.09 -16.27 -21.15
N ASN A 145 1.90 -15.21 -20.95
CA ASN A 145 3.37 -15.29 -21.00
C ASN A 145 4.06 -14.02 -20.48
N SER A 146 3.68 -13.50 -19.32
CA SER A 146 4.19 -12.21 -18.78
C SER A 146 5.70 -12.18 -18.51
N LEU A 147 6.34 -13.35 -18.39
CA LEU A 147 7.77 -13.49 -18.11
C LEU A 147 8.62 -13.80 -19.35
N ALA A 148 8.00 -14.12 -20.49
CA ALA A 148 8.68 -14.84 -21.57
C ALA A 148 9.19 -13.93 -22.70
N ASP A 149 8.44 -12.89 -23.11
CA ASP A 149 8.85 -12.02 -24.23
C ASP A 149 9.15 -10.56 -23.81
N PRO A 150 10.44 -10.16 -23.72
CA PRO A 150 10.83 -8.79 -23.39
C PRO A 150 10.46 -7.76 -24.47
N ARG A 151 9.96 -8.19 -25.64
CA ARG A 151 9.46 -7.29 -26.69
C ARG A 151 8.10 -6.69 -26.35
N TYR A 152 7.28 -7.42 -25.60
CA TYR A 152 5.90 -7.05 -25.32
C TYR A 152 5.64 -6.71 -23.85
N CYS A 153 6.49 -7.21 -22.93
CA CYS A 153 6.36 -7.02 -21.50
C CYS A 153 7.68 -6.54 -20.89
N PHE A 154 7.63 -5.66 -19.88
CA PHE A 154 8.81 -5.41 -19.07
C PHE A 154 8.96 -6.47 -17.97
N ASN A 155 10.17 -6.61 -17.43
CA ASN A 155 10.43 -7.61 -16.41
C ASN A 155 9.70 -7.28 -15.09
N TYR A 156 8.67 -8.07 -14.80
CA TYR A 156 7.81 -7.93 -13.62
C TYR A 156 8.60 -7.96 -12.30
N ASN A 157 9.62 -8.81 -12.19
CA ASN A 157 10.44 -8.92 -10.98
C ASN A 157 11.27 -7.66 -10.75
N ILE A 158 11.87 -7.09 -11.81
CA ILE A 158 12.64 -5.85 -11.71
C ILE A 158 11.73 -4.68 -11.32
N PHE A 159 10.53 -4.61 -11.89
CA PHE A 159 9.54 -3.61 -11.51
C PHE A 159 9.20 -3.67 -10.03
N TRP A 160 8.83 -4.86 -9.52
CA TRP A 160 8.49 -5.06 -8.11
C TRP A 160 9.66 -4.78 -7.15
N PHE A 161 10.87 -5.19 -7.53
CA PHE A 161 12.07 -4.90 -6.75
C PHE A 161 12.33 -3.39 -6.68
N SER A 162 12.20 -2.70 -7.81
CA SER A 162 12.40 -1.24 -7.90
C SER A 162 11.32 -0.48 -7.14
N SER A 163 10.05 -0.88 -7.28
CA SER A 163 8.93 -0.27 -6.55
C SER A 163 9.09 -0.48 -5.05
N GLY A 164 9.55 -1.67 -4.61
CA GLY A 164 9.82 -1.96 -3.21
C GLY A 164 10.91 -1.07 -2.60
N ILE A 165 11.98 -0.78 -3.34
CA ILE A 165 13.03 0.15 -2.90
C ILE A 165 12.46 1.57 -2.74
N CYS A 166 11.72 2.05 -3.75
CA CYS A 166 11.08 3.36 -3.70
C CYS A 166 10.09 3.47 -2.54
N GLU A 167 9.31 2.42 -2.31
CA GLU A 167 8.34 2.35 -1.23
C GLU A 167 9.01 2.42 0.14
N ALA A 168 10.05 1.60 0.36
CA ALA A 168 10.82 1.63 1.59
C ALA A 168 11.46 3.01 1.84
N PHE A 169 11.94 3.66 0.78
CA PHE A 169 12.49 5.01 0.89
C PHE A 169 11.42 6.03 1.34
N ILE A 170 10.21 5.96 0.80
CA ILE A 170 9.08 6.82 1.21
C ILE A 170 8.72 6.57 2.68
N ASP A 171 8.70 5.31 3.13
CA ASP A 171 8.42 4.96 4.53
C ASP A 171 9.45 5.57 5.49
N VAL A 172 10.73 5.47 5.14
CA VAL A 172 11.82 6.11 5.89
C VAL A 172 11.60 7.62 5.99
N MET A 173 11.21 8.28 4.90
CA MET A 173 10.93 9.72 4.91
C MET A 173 9.75 10.09 5.82
N ILE A 174 8.67 9.30 5.79
CA ILE A 174 7.47 9.52 6.63
C ILE A 174 7.83 9.34 8.11
N ILE A 175 8.58 8.29 8.44
CA ILE A 175 9.02 7.98 9.81
C ILE A 175 9.96 9.08 10.34
N MET A 176 10.89 9.59 9.53
CA MET A 176 11.82 10.66 9.97
C MET A 176 11.14 12.01 10.22
N LEU A 177 9.97 12.26 9.64
CA LEU A 177 9.30 13.55 9.67
C LEU A 177 8.95 14.04 11.09
N PRO A 178 8.26 13.26 11.96
CA PRO A 178 7.97 13.68 13.33
C PRO A 178 9.21 13.69 14.25
N VAL A 179 10.27 12.93 13.95
CA VAL A 179 11.47 12.85 14.82
C VAL A 179 12.09 14.23 15.04
N ARG A 180 12.23 15.02 13.96
CA ARG A 180 12.80 16.37 14.04
C ARG A 180 11.92 17.31 14.86
N VAL A 181 10.60 17.18 14.77
CA VAL A 181 9.65 17.99 15.55
C VAL A 181 9.68 17.60 17.02
N VAL A 182 9.75 16.30 17.33
CA VAL A 182 9.80 15.82 18.72
C VAL A 182 11.08 16.22 19.43
N LEU A 183 12.22 16.28 18.72
CA LEU A 183 13.50 16.72 19.31
C LEU A 183 13.53 18.23 19.58
N GLY A 184 12.85 19.04 18.77
CA GLY A 184 12.87 20.51 18.90
C GLY A 184 11.73 21.11 19.74
N LEU A 185 10.67 20.35 20.04
CA LEU A 185 9.44 20.89 20.63
C LEU A 185 9.24 20.32 22.04
N GLN A 186 9.07 21.20 23.04
CA GLN A 186 8.62 20.86 24.40
C GLN A 186 7.15 20.38 24.36
N LEU A 187 6.90 19.22 23.77
CA LEU A 187 5.57 18.63 23.66
C LEU A 187 5.08 18.18 25.04
N ASN A 188 3.79 18.43 25.32
CA ASN A 188 3.12 17.87 26.49
C ASN A 188 3.22 16.34 26.47
N ARG A 189 3.43 15.70 27.64
CA ARG A 189 3.66 14.25 27.78
C ARG A 189 2.67 13.37 26.97
N LYS A 190 1.41 13.79 26.86
CA LYS A 190 0.36 13.10 26.08
C LYS A 190 0.64 13.03 24.57
N GLN A 191 1.24 14.06 23.99
CA GLN A 191 1.61 14.08 22.56
C GLN A 191 2.87 13.24 22.32
N LYS A 192 3.83 13.27 23.24
CA LYS A 192 5.03 12.42 23.18
C LYS A 192 4.68 10.93 23.18
N ILE A 193 3.75 10.51 24.04
CA ILE A 193 3.25 9.12 24.10
C ILE A 193 2.56 8.73 22.78
N ALA A 194 1.73 9.60 22.20
CA ALA A 194 1.07 9.31 20.93
C ALA A 194 2.04 9.17 19.75
N VAL A 195 3.12 9.96 19.72
CA VAL A 195 4.18 9.79 18.70
C VAL A 195 4.91 8.49 18.91
N SER A 196 5.35 8.21 20.14
CA SER A 196 6.07 6.98 20.45
C SER A 196 5.23 5.73 20.14
N SER A 197 3.91 5.76 20.39
CA SER A 197 3.04 4.62 20.04
C SER A 197 2.90 4.41 18.53
N VAL A 198 2.81 5.49 17.74
CA VAL A 198 2.74 5.38 16.26
C VAL A 198 4.08 4.90 15.69
N PHE A 199 5.19 5.36 16.25
CA PHE A 199 6.54 4.95 15.85
C PHE A 199 6.79 3.47 16.13
N LEU A 200 6.35 2.98 17.30
CA LEU A 200 6.44 1.57 17.68
C LEU A 200 5.53 0.68 16.82
N LEU A 201 4.35 1.19 16.42
CA LEU A 201 3.42 0.45 15.55
C LEU A 201 3.83 0.46 14.08
N GLY A 202 4.52 1.50 13.60
CA GLY A 202 5.01 1.56 12.22
C GLY A 202 6.34 0.83 12.00
N ALA A 203 7.04 0.44 13.07
CA ALA A 203 8.26 -0.34 13.01
C ALA A 203 8.03 -1.87 13.13
N LEU A 204 6.77 -2.29 13.27
CA LEU A 204 6.29 -3.65 13.49
C LEU A 204 5.46 -4.10 12.28
#